data_AF-A0A090LEG8-F1
#
_entry.id   AF-A0A090LEG8-F1
#
_cell.length_a   1.000
_cell.length_b   1.000
_cell.length_c   1.000
_cell.angle_alpha   90.00
_cell.angle_beta   90.00
_cell.angle_gamma   90.00
#
_symmetry.space_group_name_H-M   'P 1'
#
loop_
_entity.id
_entity.type
_entity.pdbx_description
1 polymer ?
#
loop_
_entity_poly.entity_id
_entity_poly.type
_entity_poly.pdbx_seq_one_letter_code
_entity_poly.pdbx_strand_id
1 'polypeptide(L)'
;MYWSISNIRNNLFHKINHIKFPSLLVSCNRFLSFDKVNESSTDPINDYFGLDKVADNIYKTRRIRTRISANIAYGGQIFTNAISAAEETVSNGMFPHSCHNYFIKMATDLSPIYFHVENIRDGNSFATRFVKAMQNNDIIATTQVSFHKQESTPFTHQEKMPVVTEPEALLSTLDYAESVIAMVESGKKIIESKYINKLLHILVSDRRHIFETRPVDPEQHLCLKKYCPPLKHFIWVKSLFPLGDNPKYHRAMINYISDSSLAPSGYLGHLTEGFIPSMVVSLDHNIYIHHDKFNAEDWMLYETYSTIANNSRVMTHGKFWSRDGVLLASTVQECLVREGIKSKK
;
A
#
# COMPACT_ATOMS: atom_id res chain seq x y z
N MET A 1 24.61 18.81 -5.68
CA MET A 1 25.19 19.24 -4.39
C MET A 1 24.49 18.42 -3.31
N TYR A 2 25.06 17.26 -2.99
CA TYR A 2 24.43 16.25 -2.12
C TYR A 2 24.51 16.70 -0.66
N TRP A 3 23.36 16.97 -0.03
CA TRP A 3 23.30 17.15 1.41
C TRP A 3 23.43 15.78 2.07
N SER A 4 24.57 15.54 2.72
CA SER A 4 24.79 14.27 3.42
C SER A 4 23.94 14.23 4.69
N ILE A 5 23.12 13.18 4.81
CA ILE A 5 22.20 12.86 5.91
C ILE A 5 22.95 12.66 7.26
N SER A 6 24.29 12.59 7.23
CA SER A 6 25.15 12.36 8.40
C SER A 6 25.05 13.46 9.47
N ASN A 7 24.77 14.72 9.11
CA ASN A 7 24.74 15.82 10.08
C ASN A 7 23.47 15.89 10.95
N ILE A 8 22.37 15.24 10.54
CA ILE A 8 21.14 15.14 11.34
C ILE A 8 21.29 14.04 12.42
N ARG A 9 22.13 13.03 12.12
CA ARG A 9 22.37 11.85 12.94
C ARG A 9 22.90 12.20 14.35
N ASN A 10 23.88 13.09 14.47
CA ASN A 10 24.53 13.37 15.76
C ASN A 10 23.68 14.20 16.74
N ASN A 11 22.68 14.94 16.26
CA ASN A 11 21.82 15.75 17.13
C ASN A 11 20.62 14.97 17.72
N LEU A 12 20.18 13.89 17.05
CA LEU A 12 19.07 13.06 17.53
C LEU A 12 19.52 12.11 18.65
N PHE A 13 20.68 11.45 18.51
CA PHE A 13 21.18 10.47 19.47
C PHE A 13 21.50 11.07 20.85
N HIS A 14 21.96 12.32 20.92
CA HIS A 14 22.34 12.94 22.20
C HIS A 14 21.16 13.47 23.03
N LYS A 15 20.01 13.79 22.41
CA LYS A 15 18.84 14.35 23.11
C LYS A 15 17.89 13.29 23.70
N ILE A 16 17.96 12.05 23.22
CA ILE A 16 17.05 10.96 23.63
C ILE A 16 17.38 10.42 25.04
N ASN A 17 18.62 10.55 25.50
CA ASN A 17 19.05 9.97 26.79
C ASN A 17 18.55 10.70 28.05
N HIS A 18 17.87 11.85 27.93
CA HIS A 18 17.47 12.66 29.09
C HIS A 18 15.98 12.62 29.45
N ILE A 19 15.14 11.86 28.73
CA ILE A 19 13.70 11.77 29.01
C ILE A 19 13.36 10.40 29.60
N LYS A 20 12.98 10.37 30.89
CA LYS A 20 12.55 9.15 31.59
C LYS A 20 11.18 8.68 31.08
N PHE A 21 11.15 7.89 30.01
CA PHE A 21 10.07 6.94 29.70
C PHE A 21 10.65 5.51 29.69
N PRO A 22 10.68 4.80 30.84
CA PRO A 22 11.56 3.64 31.00
C PRO A 22 11.17 2.36 30.22
N SER A 23 9.99 2.28 29.59
CA SER A 23 9.52 1.01 29.00
C SER A 23 9.19 1.03 27.50
N LEU A 24 8.90 2.20 26.90
CA LEU A 24 8.57 2.27 25.45
C LEU A 24 9.81 2.40 24.56
N LEU A 25 10.84 3.13 24.98
CA LEU A 25 12.04 3.38 24.17
C LEU A 25 12.97 2.17 24.03
N VAL A 26 12.92 1.21 24.97
CA VAL A 26 13.66 -0.06 24.84
C VAL A 26 13.16 -0.87 23.65
N SER A 27 11.88 -0.72 23.27
CA SER A 27 11.34 -1.29 22.03
C SER A 27 11.72 -0.46 20.79
N CYS A 28 11.86 0.87 20.91
CA CYS A 28 12.29 1.75 19.82
C CYS A 28 13.72 1.48 19.35
N ASN A 29 14.65 1.04 20.20
CA ASN A 29 15.99 0.66 19.75
C ASN A 29 15.99 -0.50 18.73
N ARG A 30 14.92 -1.31 18.72
CA ARG A 30 14.72 -2.38 17.73
C ARG A 30 14.16 -1.85 16.40
N PHE A 31 13.51 -0.69 16.44
CA PHE A 31 12.99 -0.02 15.26
C PHE A 31 14.09 0.88 14.66
N LEU A 32 14.72 1.76 15.44
CA LEU A 32 15.65 2.81 14.98
C LEU A 32 16.95 2.36 14.26
N SER A 33 17.23 1.05 14.14
CA SER A 33 18.30 0.54 13.26
C SER A 33 17.86 0.56 11.78
N PHE A 34 17.42 1.72 11.28
CA PHE A 34 16.71 1.88 10.01
C PHE A 34 17.58 2.12 8.78
N ASP A 35 18.90 2.11 8.93
CA ASP A 35 19.85 2.32 7.81
C ASP A 35 19.80 1.18 6.75
N LYS A 36 19.11 0.06 6.98
CA LYS A 36 19.39 -1.17 6.20
C LYS A 36 18.48 -1.56 5.04
N VAL A 37 17.30 -0.95 4.83
CA VAL A 37 16.37 -1.51 3.81
C VAL A 37 16.59 -0.93 2.41
N ASN A 38 16.95 0.36 2.31
CA ASN A 38 17.19 1.03 1.03
C ASN A 38 18.68 1.21 0.65
N GLU A 39 19.63 0.98 1.56
CA GLU A 39 21.05 1.25 1.27
C GLU A 39 21.74 0.18 0.41
N SER A 40 21.13 -0.99 0.19
CA SER A 40 21.78 -2.08 -0.57
C SER A 40 21.28 -2.25 -2.01
N SER A 41 20.20 -1.58 -2.41
CA SER A 41 19.61 -1.75 -3.74
C SER A 41 19.77 -0.51 -4.59
N THR A 42 20.32 -0.70 -5.79
CA THR A 42 20.45 0.35 -6.81
C THR A 42 19.17 0.51 -7.64
N ASP A 43 18.20 -0.41 -7.53
CA ASP A 43 16.94 -0.37 -8.28
C ASP A 43 15.78 -1.00 -7.47
N PRO A 44 15.17 -0.24 -6.53
CA PRO A 44 14.07 -0.72 -5.71
C PRO A 44 12.81 -1.09 -6.52
N ILE A 45 12.60 -0.46 -7.68
CA ILE A 45 11.45 -0.75 -8.54
C ILE A 45 11.58 -2.17 -9.09
N ASN A 46 12.75 -2.50 -9.63
CA ASN A 46 13.01 -3.83 -10.17
C ASN A 46 13.12 -4.92 -9.09
N ASP A 47 13.54 -4.58 -7.88
CA ASP A 47 13.53 -5.50 -6.73
C ASP A 47 12.12 -5.97 -6.36
N TYR A 48 11.15 -5.05 -6.32
CA TYR A 48 9.80 -5.34 -5.84
C TYR A 48 8.80 -5.68 -6.95
N PHE A 49 8.96 -5.10 -8.15
CA PHE A 49 8.07 -5.37 -9.29
C PHE A 49 8.65 -6.38 -10.28
N GLY A 50 9.98 -6.52 -10.32
CA GLY A 50 10.65 -7.46 -11.19
C GLY A 50 10.48 -8.91 -10.72
N LEU A 51 10.42 -9.81 -11.71
CA LEU A 51 10.30 -11.24 -11.51
C LEU A 51 11.39 -11.98 -12.27
N ASP A 52 11.85 -13.09 -11.71
CA ASP A 52 12.70 -14.02 -12.43
C ASP A 52 11.84 -15.12 -13.06
N LYS A 53 11.99 -15.35 -14.36
CA LYS A 53 11.37 -16.49 -15.05
C LYS A 53 12.11 -17.77 -14.63
N VAL A 54 11.39 -18.72 -14.06
CA VAL A 54 11.93 -20.02 -13.62
C VAL A 54 11.66 -21.11 -14.65
N ALA A 55 10.47 -21.07 -15.25
CA ALA A 55 10.05 -21.95 -16.34
C ALA A 55 8.97 -21.24 -17.17
N ASP A 56 8.44 -21.91 -18.19
CA ASP A 56 7.27 -21.37 -18.89
C ASP A 56 6.10 -21.21 -17.94
N ASN A 57 5.53 -20.00 -17.95
CA ASN A 57 4.43 -19.59 -17.08
C ASN A 57 4.72 -19.71 -15.57
N ILE A 58 5.99 -19.80 -15.16
CA ILE A 58 6.39 -19.82 -13.74
C ILE A 58 7.43 -18.73 -13.48
N TYR A 59 7.09 -17.84 -12.55
CA TYR A 59 7.89 -16.68 -12.17
C TYR A 59 8.13 -16.68 -10.66
N LYS A 60 9.19 -16.04 -10.19
CA LYS A 60 9.44 -15.85 -8.75
C LYS A 60 9.81 -14.42 -8.40
N THR A 61 9.48 -14.01 -7.17
CA THR A 61 9.89 -12.72 -6.61
C THR A 61 11.41 -12.60 -6.51
N ARG A 62 11.96 -11.42 -6.84
CA ARG A 62 13.37 -11.09 -6.57
C ARG A 62 13.61 -10.70 -5.13
N ARG A 63 12.74 -9.83 -4.59
CA ARG A 63 12.76 -9.39 -3.19
C ARG A 63 11.36 -9.34 -2.63
N ILE A 64 11.20 -9.56 -1.34
CA ILE A 64 9.89 -9.48 -0.65
C ILE A 64 9.95 -8.34 0.36
N ARG A 65 8.98 -7.43 0.29
CA ARG A 65 8.71 -6.44 1.34
C ARG A 65 7.88 -7.11 2.42
N THR A 66 8.34 -7.01 3.65
CA THR A 66 7.59 -7.48 4.83
C THR A 66 7.16 -6.34 5.74
N ARG A 67 6.15 -6.56 6.59
CA ARG A 67 5.86 -5.71 7.75
C ARG A 67 6.83 -6.06 8.89
N ILE A 68 7.61 -5.09 9.38
CA ILE A 68 8.70 -5.33 10.37
C ILE A 68 8.22 -6.02 11.63
N SER A 69 7.02 -5.70 12.10
CA SER A 69 6.53 -6.25 13.36
C SER A 69 6.18 -7.75 13.28
N ALA A 70 6.13 -8.35 12.09
CA ALA A 70 5.63 -9.71 11.93
C ALA A 70 6.30 -10.56 10.82
N ASN A 71 7.27 -10.03 10.07
CA ASN A 71 7.84 -10.69 8.88
C ASN A 71 6.79 -11.20 7.87
N ILE A 72 5.62 -10.55 7.83
CA ILE A 72 4.53 -10.90 6.91
C ILE A 72 4.73 -10.12 5.61
N ALA A 73 4.71 -10.83 4.49
CA ALA A 73 4.82 -10.28 3.15
C ALA A 73 3.70 -9.28 2.88
N TYR A 74 4.02 -8.20 2.17
CA TYR A 74 3.06 -7.17 1.83
C TYR A 74 2.08 -7.64 0.74
N GLY A 75 0.78 -7.62 1.05
CA GLY A 75 -0.30 -8.05 0.15
C GLY A 75 -0.27 -7.35 -1.21
N GLY A 76 -0.13 -6.03 -1.22
CA GLY A 76 -0.02 -5.24 -2.46
C GLY A 76 1.15 -5.67 -3.35
N GLN A 77 2.25 -6.17 -2.79
CA GLN A 77 3.34 -6.74 -3.59
C GLN A 77 2.93 -8.08 -4.23
N ILE A 78 2.34 -8.99 -3.45
CA ILE A 78 1.87 -10.29 -3.96
C ILE A 78 0.86 -10.07 -5.10
N PHE A 79 -0.09 -9.17 -4.89
CA PHE A 79 -1.09 -8.77 -5.87
C PHE A 79 -0.45 -8.20 -7.15
N THR A 80 0.46 -7.24 -6.99
CA THR A 80 1.17 -6.61 -8.12
C THR A 80 1.97 -7.63 -8.92
N ASN A 81 2.74 -8.48 -8.24
CA ASN A 81 3.56 -9.49 -8.90
C ASN A 81 2.71 -10.58 -9.58
N ALA A 82 1.54 -10.94 -9.06
CA ALA A 82 0.63 -11.85 -9.75
C ALA A 82 0.15 -11.25 -11.08
N ILE A 83 -0.21 -9.96 -11.10
CA ILE A 83 -0.58 -9.27 -12.34
C ILE A 83 0.61 -9.19 -13.29
N SER A 84 1.80 -8.80 -12.81
CA SER A 84 3.01 -8.75 -13.63
C SER A 84 3.35 -10.12 -14.25
N ALA A 85 3.26 -11.20 -13.47
CA ALA A 85 3.48 -12.56 -13.96
C ALA A 85 2.50 -12.94 -15.07
N ALA A 86 1.20 -12.61 -14.91
CA ALA A 86 0.20 -12.83 -15.94
C ALA A 86 0.46 -12.00 -17.20
N GLU A 87 0.93 -10.75 -17.04
CA GLU A 87 1.24 -9.86 -18.15
C GLU A 87 2.44 -10.33 -18.98
N GLU A 88 3.35 -11.12 -18.40
CA GLU A 88 4.45 -11.76 -19.14
C GLU A 88 4.00 -12.91 -20.05
N THR A 89 2.74 -13.35 -19.98
CA THR A 89 2.21 -14.49 -20.78
C THR A 89 1.15 -14.09 -21.81
N VAL A 90 0.92 -12.80 -22.03
CA VAL A 90 -0.02 -12.27 -23.04
C VAL A 90 0.73 -11.64 -24.22
N SER A 91 0.07 -11.55 -25.37
CA SER A 91 0.63 -10.91 -26.55
C SER A 91 0.83 -9.39 -26.37
N ASN A 92 1.79 -8.84 -27.10
CA ASN A 92 2.01 -7.39 -27.15
C ASN A 92 0.71 -6.67 -27.59
N GLY A 93 0.33 -5.62 -26.86
CA GLY A 93 -0.87 -4.82 -27.13
C GLY A 93 -2.12 -5.22 -26.33
N MET A 94 -2.03 -6.26 -25.50
CA MET A 94 -3.07 -6.64 -24.53
C MET A 94 -2.68 -6.10 -23.15
N PHE A 95 -3.54 -5.28 -22.55
CA PHE A 95 -3.25 -4.64 -21.26
C PHE A 95 -4.22 -5.12 -20.18
N PRO A 96 -3.77 -5.26 -18.92
CA PRO A 96 -4.66 -5.64 -17.84
C PRO A 96 -5.70 -4.54 -17.61
N HIS A 97 -6.98 -4.91 -17.61
CA HIS A 97 -8.08 -3.97 -17.37
C HIS A 97 -8.91 -4.34 -16.13
N SER A 98 -8.88 -5.61 -15.69
CA SER A 98 -9.44 -6.01 -14.40
C SER A 98 -8.66 -7.14 -13.77
N CYS A 99 -8.63 -7.15 -12.45
CA CYS A 99 -8.01 -8.19 -11.66
C CYS A 99 -8.83 -8.44 -10.40
N HIS A 100 -9.03 -9.72 -10.08
CA HIS A 100 -9.68 -10.19 -8.88
C HIS A 100 -8.75 -11.12 -8.12
N ASN A 101 -8.50 -10.85 -6.84
CA ASN A 101 -7.56 -11.61 -6.03
C ASN A 101 -8.15 -11.99 -4.68
N TYR A 102 -7.94 -13.22 -4.25
CA TYR A 102 -8.17 -13.66 -2.87
C TYR A 102 -6.84 -13.95 -2.17
N PHE A 103 -6.67 -13.39 -0.97
CA PHE A 103 -5.59 -13.76 -0.07
C PHE A 103 -6.02 -14.96 0.78
N ILE A 104 -5.27 -16.05 0.70
CA ILE A 104 -5.62 -17.34 1.31
C ILE A 104 -4.77 -17.61 2.55
N LYS A 105 -3.46 -17.36 2.46
CA LYS A 105 -2.51 -17.64 3.54
C LYS A 105 -1.44 -16.56 3.63
N MET A 106 -0.99 -16.27 4.85
CA MET A 106 0.13 -15.35 5.07
C MET A 106 1.41 -15.92 4.46
N ALA A 107 2.17 -15.06 3.80
CA ALA A 107 3.52 -15.34 3.32
C ALA A 107 4.56 -14.55 4.12
N THR A 108 5.83 -14.96 4.04
CA THR A 108 6.98 -14.32 4.71
C THR A 108 8.09 -13.98 3.70
N ASP A 109 9.15 -13.31 4.14
CA ASP A 109 10.37 -13.07 3.34
C ASP A 109 11.44 -14.16 3.46
N LEU A 110 11.16 -15.27 4.16
CA LEU A 110 12.13 -16.35 4.38
C LEU A 110 12.41 -17.17 3.11
N SER A 111 11.47 -17.20 2.17
CA SER A 111 11.61 -17.89 0.89
C SER A 111 10.88 -17.12 -0.23
N PRO A 112 11.31 -17.25 -1.51
CA PRO A 112 10.63 -16.60 -2.62
C PRO A 112 9.17 -17.05 -2.76
N ILE A 113 8.34 -16.17 -3.31
CA ILE A 113 6.99 -16.51 -3.75
C ILE A 113 7.04 -16.86 -5.24
N TYR A 114 6.43 -17.97 -5.61
CA TYR A 114 6.32 -18.45 -6.99
C TYR A 114 4.93 -18.14 -7.54
N PHE A 115 4.85 -17.66 -8.77
CA PHE A 115 3.61 -17.35 -9.48
C PHE A 115 3.47 -18.32 -10.65
N HIS A 116 2.49 -19.22 -10.54
CA HIS A 116 2.13 -20.17 -11.58
C HIS A 116 0.97 -19.60 -12.38
N VAL A 117 1.22 -19.27 -13.64
CA VAL A 117 0.24 -18.67 -14.55
C VAL A 117 -0.40 -19.77 -15.39
N GLU A 118 -1.72 -19.77 -15.45
CA GLU A 118 -2.53 -20.62 -16.31
C GLU A 118 -3.20 -19.76 -17.37
N ASN A 119 -3.04 -20.15 -18.64
CA ASN A 119 -3.64 -19.48 -19.78
C ASN A 119 -5.07 -20.02 -19.98
N ILE A 120 -6.05 -19.31 -19.41
CA ILE A 120 -7.45 -19.74 -19.45
C ILE A 120 -8.04 -19.53 -20.84
N ARG A 121 -7.74 -18.39 -21.47
CA ARG A 121 -8.26 -18.04 -22.79
C ARG A 121 -7.37 -17.03 -23.49
N ASP A 122 -7.17 -17.24 -24.79
CA ASP A 122 -6.66 -16.25 -25.73
C ASP A 122 -7.68 -16.02 -26.84
N GLY A 123 -8.31 -14.85 -26.82
CA GLY A 123 -9.25 -14.40 -27.85
C GLY A 123 -8.69 -13.22 -28.64
N ASN A 124 -9.42 -12.80 -29.67
CA ASN A 124 -9.00 -11.69 -30.53
C ASN A 124 -9.00 -10.31 -29.84
N SER A 125 -9.87 -10.11 -28.85
CA SER A 125 -9.93 -8.86 -28.07
C SER A 125 -9.56 -9.03 -26.61
N PHE A 126 -9.81 -10.22 -26.04
CA PHE A 126 -9.60 -10.48 -24.62
C PHE A 126 -8.71 -11.69 -24.39
N ALA A 127 -7.87 -11.61 -23.36
CA ALA A 127 -7.14 -12.74 -22.82
C ALA A 127 -7.41 -12.86 -21.32
N THR A 128 -7.46 -14.08 -20.81
CA THR A 128 -7.70 -14.35 -19.39
C THR A 128 -6.61 -15.24 -18.84
N ARG A 129 -6.08 -14.85 -17.68
CA ARG A 129 -5.06 -15.61 -16.94
C ARG A 129 -5.54 -15.90 -15.54
N PHE A 130 -5.20 -17.07 -15.03
CA PHE A 130 -5.36 -17.41 -13.62
C PHE A 130 -3.97 -17.63 -13.02
N VAL A 131 -3.69 -17.02 -11.88
CA VAL A 131 -2.39 -17.06 -11.23
C VAL A 131 -2.54 -17.65 -9.84
N LYS A 132 -1.74 -18.67 -9.55
CA LYS A 132 -1.56 -19.21 -8.19
C LYS A 132 -0.24 -18.67 -7.65
N ALA A 133 -0.32 -17.82 -6.63
CA ALA A 133 0.85 -17.45 -5.84
C ALA A 133 1.09 -18.55 -4.80
N MET A 134 2.32 -19.07 -4.76
CA MET A 134 2.70 -20.22 -3.94
C MET A 134 3.95 -19.92 -3.11
N GLN A 135 3.94 -20.34 -1.84
CA GLN A 135 5.12 -20.34 -0.97
C GLN A 135 5.12 -21.62 -0.14
N ASN A 136 6.25 -22.32 -0.07
CA ASN A 136 6.39 -23.60 0.65
C ASN A 136 5.31 -24.65 0.30
N ASN A 137 5.00 -24.78 -1.00
CA ASN A 137 3.95 -25.65 -1.57
C ASN A 137 2.50 -25.31 -1.18
N ASP A 138 2.27 -24.25 -0.43
CA ASP A 138 0.93 -23.75 -0.13
C ASP A 138 0.53 -22.65 -1.13
N ILE A 139 -0.75 -22.64 -1.52
CA ILE A 139 -1.33 -21.50 -2.24
C ILE A 139 -1.57 -20.39 -1.23
N ILE A 140 -0.90 -19.25 -1.42
CA ILE A 140 -1.03 -18.09 -0.55
C ILE A 140 -2.03 -17.05 -1.08
N ALA A 141 -2.21 -17.02 -2.39
CA ALA A 141 -3.21 -16.19 -3.05
C ALA A 141 -3.60 -16.78 -4.41
N THR A 142 -4.81 -16.50 -4.86
CA THR A 142 -5.28 -16.78 -6.21
C THR A 142 -5.73 -15.49 -6.87
N THR A 143 -5.36 -15.32 -8.13
CA THR A 143 -5.61 -14.09 -8.87
C THR A 143 -6.13 -14.42 -10.26
N GLN A 144 -7.22 -13.80 -10.69
CA GLN A 144 -7.67 -13.85 -12.09
C GLN A 144 -7.48 -12.48 -12.72
N VAL A 145 -6.83 -12.44 -13.88
CA VAL A 145 -6.51 -11.21 -14.59
C VAL A 145 -7.13 -11.26 -15.98
N SER A 146 -7.86 -10.21 -16.34
CA SER A 146 -8.40 -10.02 -17.68
C SER A 146 -7.64 -8.93 -18.41
N PHE A 147 -7.29 -9.22 -19.65
CA PHE A 147 -6.55 -8.35 -20.55
C PHE A 147 -7.41 -8.00 -21.75
N HIS A 148 -7.28 -6.77 -22.22
CA HIS A 148 -8.03 -6.25 -23.37
C HIS A 148 -7.09 -5.46 -24.25
N LYS A 149 -7.27 -5.57 -25.57
CA LYS A 149 -6.56 -4.70 -26.52
C LYS A 149 -7.14 -3.30 -26.46
N GLN A 150 -6.33 -2.30 -26.75
CA GLN A 150 -6.84 -0.92 -26.84
C GLN A 150 -7.78 -0.76 -28.04
N GLU A 151 -8.97 -0.19 -27.81
CA GLU A 151 -9.98 0.07 -28.85
C GLU A 151 -10.58 1.47 -28.66
N SER A 152 -10.98 2.12 -29.76
CA SER A 152 -11.67 3.41 -29.72
C SER A 152 -13.17 3.24 -29.46
N THR A 153 -13.77 4.16 -28.70
CA THR A 153 -15.21 4.21 -28.45
C THR A 153 -15.80 5.58 -28.85
N PRO A 154 -17.03 5.66 -29.39
CA PRO A 154 -17.68 6.94 -29.68
C PRO A 154 -18.28 7.62 -28.44
N PHE A 155 -18.30 6.95 -27.29
CA PHE A 155 -18.83 7.50 -26.03
C PHE A 155 -17.84 7.28 -24.89
N THR A 156 -17.69 8.32 -24.05
CA THR A 156 -16.89 8.29 -22.82
C THR A 156 -17.61 9.08 -21.74
N HIS A 157 -17.53 8.60 -20.50
CA HIS A 157 -17.95 9.35 -19.32
C HIS A 157 -17.11 8.89 -18.12
N GLN A 158 -17.01 9.75 -17.13
CA GLN A 158 -16.44 9.42 -15.83
C GLN A 158 -17.09 10.31 -14.76
N GLU A 159 -16.91 9.96 -13.50
CA GLU A 159 -17.22 10.86 -12.40
C GLU A 159 -16.27 12.07 -12.37
N LYS A 160 -16.64 13.11 -11.61
CA LYS A 160 -15.80 14.29 -11.40
C LYS A 160 -14.85 14.05 -10.23
N MET A 161 -13.56 14.32 -10.43
CA MET A 161 -12.57 14.31 -9.36
C MET A 161 -12.97 15.27 -8.23
N PRO A 162 -12.86 14.87 -6.96
CA PRO A 162 -13.13 15.75 -5.81
C PRO A 162 -12.13 16.92 -5.76
N VAL A 163 -12.62 18.10 -5.37
CA VAL A 163 -11.77 19.27 -5.14
C VAL A 163 -11.14 19.16 -3.75
N VAL A 164 -9.81 19.06 -3.71
CA VAL A 164 -9.03 18.92 -2.48
C VAL A 164 -7.81 19.85 -2.51
N THR A 165 -7.16 20.03 -1.37
CA THR A 165 -5.88 20.75 -1.30
C THR A 165 -4.82 20.05 -2.14
N GLU A 166 -4.09 20.82 -2.95
CA GLU A 166 -3.00 20.35 -3.81
C GLU A 166 -1.82 19.79 -2.99
N PRO A 167 -1.07 18.80 -3.52
CA PRO A 167 -0.05 18.08 -2.78
C PRO A 167 1.11 18.96 -2.32
N GLU A 168 1.44 20.03 -3.05
CA GLU A 168 2.54 20.95 -2.70
C GLU A 168 2.27 21.73 -1.40
N ALA A 169 1.01 21.91 -1.03
CA ALA A 169 0.63 22.57 0.22
C ALA A 169 0.50 21.61 1.42
N LEU A 170 0.74 20.31 1.19
CA LEU A 170 0.59 19.26 2.20
C LEU A 170 1.95 18.70 2.62
N LEU A 171 2.05 18.31 3.89
CA LEU A 171 3.18 17.52 4.39
C LEU A 171 3.06 16.06 3.94
N SER A 172 4.20 15.41 3.75
CA SER A 172 4.23 13.95 3.62
C SER A 172 3.74 13.28 4.90
N THR A 173 3.20 12.06 4.79
CA THR A 173 2.81 11.27 5.95
C THR A 173 3.98 11.12 6.94
N LEU A 174 5.19 10.91 6.43
CA LEU A 174 6.41 10.84 7.22
C LEU A 174 6.70 12.16 7.94
N ASP A 175 6.81 13.28 7.20
CA ASP A 175 7.14 14.58 7.78
C ASP A 175 6.11 15.01 8.83
N TYR A 176 4.83 14.76 8.55
CA TYR A 176 3.77 15.05 9.49
C TYR A 176 3.89 14.19 10.75
N ALA A 177 4.09 12.88 10.62
CA ALA A 177 4.25 11.97 11.76
C ALA A 177 5.48 12.35 12.62
N GLU A 178 6.61 12.70 11.99
CA GLU A 178 7.81 13.18 12.69
C GLU A 178 7.53 14.49 13.45
N SER A 179 6.82 15.44 12.83
CA SER A 179 6.43 16.69 13.49
C SER A 179 5.56 16.43 14.73
N VAL A 180 4.65 15.46 14.66
CA VAL A 180 3.79 15.08 15.79
C VAL A 180 4.60 14.48 16.93
N ILE A 181 5.56 13.59 16.64
CA ILE A 181 6.43 13.02 17.66
C ILE A 181 7.27 14.11 18.33
N ALA A 182 7.86 15.03 17.56
CA ALA A 182 8.63 16.15 18.13
C ALA A 182 7.78 17.04 19.05
N MET A 183 6.49 17.26 18.71
CA MET A 183 5.56 17.98 19.57
C MET A 183 5.22 17.21 20.86
N VAL A 184 5.11 15.88 20.79
CA VAL A 184 4.91 15.03 21.98
C VAL A 184 6.14 15.06 22.89
N GLU A 185 7.34 14.91 22.32
CA GLU A 185 8.60 14.93 23.06
C GLU A 185 8.87 16.27 23.75
N SER A 186 8.50 17.38 23.10
CA SER A 186 8.61 18.72 23.66
C SER A 186 7.49 19.10 24.63
N GLY A 187 6.52 18.21 24.88
CA GLY A 187 5.37 18.47 25.74
C GLY A 187 4.33 19.43 25.16
N LYS A 188 4.46 19.81 23.88
CA LYS A 188 3.53 20.72 23.18
C LYS A 188 2.23 20.05 22.75
N LYS A 189 2.22 18.72 22.58
CA LYS A 189 1.03 17.93 22.23
C LYS A 189 0.95 16.71 23.14
N ILE A 190 -0.22 16.46 23.72
CA ILE A 190 -0.49 15.23 24.49
C ILE A 190 -1.31 14.31 23.61
N ILE A 191 -0.88 13.06 23.48
CA ILE A 191 -1.53 12.04 22.66
C ILE A 191 -1.63 10.76 23.48
N GLU A 192 -2.77 10.07 23.39
CA GLU A 192 -2.93 8.76 24.04
C GLU A 192 -1.92 7.73 23.47
N SER A 193 -1.37 6.89 24.33
CA SER A 193 -0.33 5.92 23.97
C SER A 193 -0.70 4.99 22.81
N LYS A 194 -2.00 4.68 22.64
CA LYS A 194 -2.50 3.84 21.54
C LYS A 194 -2.24 4.46 20.16
N TYR A 195 -2.25 5.79 20.05
CA TYR A 195 -1.97 6.50 18.80
C TYR A 195 -0.46 6.66 18.56
N ILE A 196 0.36 6.73 19.62
CA ILE A 196 1.83 6.75 19.50
C ILE A 196 2.34 5.47 18.83
N ASN A 197 1.81 4.31 19.20
CA ASN A 197 2.18 3.04 18.56
C ASN A 197 1.86 3.03 17.06
N LYS A 198 0.74 3.65 16.64
CA LYS A 198 0.38 3.81 15.23
C LYS A 198 1.35 4.74 14.50
N LEU A 199 1.71 5.88 15.10
CA LEU A 199 2.70 6.81 14.53
C LEU A 199 4.04 6.11 14.32
N LEU A 200 4.52 5.39 15.32
CA LEU A 200 5.76 4.61 15.22
C LEU A 200 5.66 3.56 14.10
N HIS A 201 4.56 2.80 14.03
CA HIS A 201 4.36 1.82 12.96
C HIS A 201 4.39 2.44 11.56
N ILE A 202 3.85 3.66 11.41
CA ILE A 202 3.84 4.39 10.14
C ILE A 202 5.25 4.83 9.77
N LEU A 203 5.99 5.47 10.67
CA LEU A 203 7.38 5.87 10.41
C LEU A 203 8.26 4.68 10.00
N VAL A 204 8.01 3.52 10.61
CA VAL A 204 8.70 2.27 10.31
C VAL A 204 8.30 1.68 8.94
N SER A 205 7.02 1.76 8.59
CA SER A 205 6.48 1.12 7.38
C SER A 205 6.64 1.99 6.14
N ASP A 206 6.47 3.30 6.29
CA ASP A 206 6.41 4.28 5.21
C ASP A 206 7.81 4.62 4.70
N ARG A 207 8.83 4.60 5.57
CA ARG A 207 10.25 4.67 5.16
C ARG A 207 10.73 3.56 4.22
N ARG A 208 9.95 2.48 4.09
CA ARG A 208 10.28 1.35 3.21
C ARG A 208 9.43 1.33 1.94
N HIS A 209 8.47 2.25 1.81
CA HIS A 209 7.66 2.32 0.60
C HIS A 209 8.52 2.83 -0.56
N ILE A 210 8.12 2.42 -1.75
CA ILE A 210 8.64 2.95 -3.02
C ILE A 210 7.76 4.08 -3.56
N PHE A 211 6.88 4.61 -2.72
CA PHE A 211 5.93 5.68 -3.03
C PHE A 211 5.83 6.67 -1.88
N GLU A 212 5.51 7.92 -2.24
CA GLU A 212 5.27 9.01 -1.31
C GLU A 212 3.77 9.12 -1.05
N THR A 213 3.38 9.52 0.15
CA THR A 213 1.98 9.82 0.47
C THR A 213 1.85 11.18 1.15
N ARG A 214 0.83 11.95 0.73
CA ARG A 214 0.43 13.22 1.33
C ARG A 214 -1.08 13.21 1.58
N PRO A 215 -1.52 12.87 2.80
CA PRO A 215 -2.95 12.88 3.14
C PRO A 215 -3.46 14.32 3.19
N VAL A 216 -4.64 14.55 2.60
CA VAL A 216 -5.31 15.87 2.64
C VAL A 216 -5.71 16.23 4.07
N ASP A 217 -6.15 15.23 4.86
CA ASP A 217 -6.32 15.35 6.31
C ASP A 217 -5.35 14.38 7.03
N PRO A 218 -4.16 14.85 7.43
CA PRO A 218 -3.18 14.02 8.13
C PRO A 218 -3.64 13.61 9.55
N GLU A 219 -4.44 14.42 10.24
CA GLU A 219 -4.97 14.05 11.57
C GLU A 219 -5.97 12.90 11.44
N GLN A 220 -6.74 12.85 10.34
CA GLN A 220 -7.65 11.74 10.01
C GLN A 220 -6.88 10.48 9.64
N HIS A 221 -5.92 10.60 8.73
CA HIS A 221 -5.09 9.49 8.28
C HIS A 221 -4.39 8.79 9.46
N LEU A 222 -3.88 9.59 10.40
CA LEU A 222 -3.16 9.12 11.58
C LEU A 222 -4.07 8.81 12.79
N CYS A 223 -5.37 9.09 12.70
CA CYS A 223 -6.35 8.98 13.81
C CYS A 223 -5.96 9.76 15.06
N LEU A 224 -5.46 10.98 14.90
CA LEU A 224 -5.00 11.82 16.01
C LEU A 224 -6.12 12.68 16.62
N LYS A 225 -7.30 12.68 16.00
CA LYS A 225 -8.53 13.33 16.47
C LYS A 225 -9.70 12.36 16.34
N LYS A 226 -10.83 12.69 16.97
CA LYS A 226 -12.07 11.92 16.87
C LYS A 226 -12.74 12.13 15.51
N TYR A 227 -13.13 11.04 14.85
CA TYR A 227 -13.84 11.07 13.56
C TYR A 227 -15.01 10.09 13.57
N CYS A 228 -16.14 10.49 13.01
CA CYS A 228 -17.32 9.62 12.92
C CYS A 228 -17.30 8.80 11.61
N PRO A 229 -17.35 7.45 11.67
CA PRO A 229 -17.59 6.62 10.48
C PRO A 229 -18.93 6.96 9.78
N PRO A 230 -19.05 6.73 8.46
CA PRO A 230 -18.02 6.27 7.53
C PRO A 230 -17.01 7.39 7.19
N LEU A 231 -15.74 7.02 7.01
CA LEU A 231 -14.71 7.97 6.60
C LEU A 231 -14.44 7.88 5.11
N LYS A 232 -14.17 9.05 4.54
CA LYS A 232 -13.62 9.21 3.20
C LYS A 232 -12.24 9.83 3.34
N HIS A 233 -11.22 9.13 2.84
CA HIS A 233 -9.85 9.61 2.83
C HIS A 233 -9.47 10.07 1.43
N PHE A 234 -8.65 11.11 1.38
CA PHE A 234 -8.03 11.62 0.18
C PHE A 234 -6.53 11.70 0.43
N ILE A 235 -5.76 10.95 -0.34
CA ILE A 235 -4.32 10.84 -0.17
C ILE A 235 -3.67 11.02 -1.54
N TRP A 236 -2.85 12.05 -1.67
CA TRP A 236 -1.99 12.17 -2.84
C TRP A 236 -0.87 11.16 -2.75
N VAL A 237 -0.62 10.46 -3.85
CA VAL A 237 0.39 9.40 -3.95
C VAL A 237 1.16 9.53 -5.25
N LYS A 238 2.44 9.15 -5.23
CA LYS A 238 3.29 9.02 -6.42
C LYS A 238 4.47 8.11 -6.13
N SER A 239 5.12 7.62 -7.18
CA SER A 239 6.39 6.91 -7.04
C SER A 239 7.47 7.79 -6.40
N LEU A 240 8.26 7.21 -5.49
CA LEU A 240 9.49 7.85 -4.97
C LEU A 240 10.68 7.66 -5.90
N PHE A 241 10.66 6.58 -6.69
CA PHE A 241 11.75 6.21 -7.58
C PHE A 241 11.32 6.34 -9.04
N PRO A 242 12.24 6.69 -9.96
CA PRO A 242 11.93 6.68 -11.39
C PRO A 242 11.44 5.30 -11.84
N LEU A 243 10.33 5.30 -12.58
CA LEU A 243 9.73 4.13 -13.24
C LEU A 243 10.16 4.06 -14.71
N GLY A 244 10.53 5.19 -15.31
CA GLY A 244 10.91 5.30 -16.72
C GLY A 244 9.72 5.08 -17.67
N ASP A 245 9.99 4.90 -18.96
CA ASP A 245 8.93 4.90 -19.98
C ASP A 245 8.14 3.58 -20.08
N ASN A 246 8.43 2.58 -19.25
CA ASN A 246 7.76 1.29 -19.31
C ASN A 246 6.39 1.36 -18.61
N PRO A 247 5.27 1.31 -19.36
CA PRO A 247 3.94 1.46 -18.77
C PRO A 247 3.58 0.33 -17.79
N LYS A 248 4.28 -0.82 -17.85
CA LYS A 248 4.14 -1.90 -16.86
C LYS A 248 4.45 -1.42 -15.44
N TYR A 249 5.50 -0.62 -15.26
CA TYR A 249 5.90 -0.15 -13.94
C TYR A 249 4.96 0.91 -13.37
N HIS A 250 4.35 1.75 -14.21
CA HIS A 250 3.30 2.67 -13.78
C HIS A 250 2.04 1.93 -13.31
N ARG A 251 1.59 0.90 -14.06
CA ARG A 251 0.50 0.01 -13.61
C ARG A 251 0.84 -0.74 -12.34
N ALA A 252 2.05 -1.30 -12.26
CA ALA A 252 2.53 -1.97 -11.07
C ALA A 252 2.52 -1.05 -9.84
N MET A 253 2.86 0.23 -10.01
CA MET A 253 2.81 1.21 -8.91
C MET A 253 1.39 1.45 -8.39
N ILE A 254 0.38 1.62 -9.26
CA ILE A 254 -1.02 1.73 -8.80
C ILE A 254 -1.48 0.44 -8.10
N ASN A 255 -1.21 -0.73 -8.69
CA ASN A 255 -1.56 -2.03 -8.10
C ASN A 255 -0.90 -2.23 -6.72
N TYR A 256 0.30 -1.68 -6.54
CA TYR A 256 1.04 -1.80 -5.30
C TYR A 256 0.50 -0.85 -4.23
N ILE A 257 0.25 0.41 -4.59
CA ILE A 257 -0.26 1.42 -3.65
C ILE A 257 -1.70 1.11 -3.21
N SER A 258 -2.51 0.50 -4.09
CA SER A 258 -3.94 0.28 -3.86
C SER A 258 -4.25 -0.49 -2.57
N ASP A 259 -3.41 -1.45 -2.16
CA ASP A 259 -3.57 -2.25 -0.93
C ASP A 259 -2.94 -1.58 0.32
N SER A 260 -2.28 -0.42 0.19
CA SER A 260 -1.61 0.24 1.33
C SER A 260 -2.56 1.07 2.20
N SER A 261 -3.56 1.74 1.60
CA SER A 261 -4.38 2.74 2.27
C SER A 261 -5.90 2.48 2.20
N LEU A 262 -6.31 1.38 1.58
CA LEU A 262 -7.71 1.05 1.37
C LEU A 262 -8.39 0.52 2.65
N ALA A 263 -7.85 -0.53 3.27
CA ALA A 263 -8.39 -1.12 4.51
C ALA A 263 -8.62 -0.10 5.65
N PRO A 264 -7.71 0.85 5.93
CA PRO A 264 -7.92 1.89 6.94
C PRO A 264 -9.23 2.68 6.79
N SER A 265 -9.71 2.93 5.56
CA SER A 265 -10.97 3.67 5.34
C SER A 265 -12.20 2.99 5.99
N GLY A 266 -12.15 1.66 6.18
CA GLY A 266 -13.25 0.89 6.77
C GLY A 266 -13.24 0.79 8.29
N TYR A 267 -12.10 0.95 8.95
CA TYR A 267 -12.02 0.75 10.40
C TYR A 267 -11.50 1.95 11.19
N LEU A 268 -10.84 2.93 10.56
CA LEU A 268 -10.14 4.00 11.28
C LEU A 268 -11.05 4.86 12.18
N GLY A 269 -12.25 5.23 11.70
CA GLY A 269 -13.19 6.02 12.52
C GLY A 269 -13.64 5.29 13.78
N HIS A 270 -13.68 3.95 13.74
CA HIS A 270 -14.05 3.15 14.91
C HIS A 270 -12.98 3.19 16.01
N LEU A 271 -11.70 3.41 15.69
CA LEU A 271 -10.66 3.56 16.72
C LEU A 271 -10.95 4.73 17.67
N THR A 272 -11.60 5.77 17.16
CA THR A 272 -11.91 6.95 17.96
C THR A 272 -13.15 6.76 18.85
N GLU A 273 -13.89 5.67 18.68
CA GLU A 273 -14.95 5.20 19.58
C GLU A 273 -14.46 4.11 20.55
N GLY A 274 -13.14 3.87 20.61
CA GLY A 274 -12.52 2.93 21.56
C GLY A 274 -12.32 1.51 21.04
N PHE A 275 -12.64 1.24 19.77
CA PHE A 275 -12.28 -0.02 19.12
C PHE A 275 -10.76 -0.13 18.97
N ILE A 276 -10.17 -1.26 19.36
CA ILE A 276 -8.74 -1.54 19.14
C ILE A 276 -8.65 -2.86 18.39
N PRO A 277 -8.25 -2.85 17.09
CA PRO A 277 -8.20 -4.08 16.33
C PRO A 277 -7.10 -5.00 16.85
N SER A 278 -7.44 -6.27 17.08
CA SER A 278 -6.47 -7.35 17.31
C SER A 278 -5.98 -7.97 16.00
N MET A 279 -6.77 -7.85 14.95
CA MET A 279 -6.48 -8.41 13.63
C MET A 279 -7.10 -7.56 12.54
N VAL A 280 -6.29 -7.20 11.54
CA VAL A 280 -6.73 -6.57 10.29
C VAL A 280 -6.03 -7.30 9.15
N VAL A 281 -6.79 -8.01 8.33
CA VAL A 281 -6.26 -8.74 7.16
C VAL A 281 -7.15 -8.52 5.94
N SER A 282 -6.51 -8.33 4.79
CA SER A 282 -7.17 -8.32 3.48
C SER A 282 -7.70 -9.72 3.17
N LEU A 283 -8.98 -9.84 2.79
CA LEU A 283 -9.56 -11.11 2.34
C LEU A 283 -9.44 -11.24 0.83
N ASP A 284 -9.82 -10.17 0.12
CA ASP A 284 -9.65 -10.02 -1.31
C ASP A 284 -9.01 -8.67 -1.63
N HIS A 285 -8.69 -8.44 -2.89
CA HIS A 285 -8.36 -7.14 -3.44
C HIS A 285 -8.60 -7.14 -4.94
N ASN A 286 -9.41 -6.20 -5.41
CA ASN A 286 -9.82 -6.14 -6.80
C ASN A 286 -9.50 -4.76 -7.37
N ILE A 287 -9.04 -4.71 -8.62
CA ILE A 287 -8.80 -3.45 -9.33
C ILE A 287 -9.36 -3.52 -10.74
N TYR A 288 -9.90 -2.39 -11.19
CA TYR A 288 -10.33 -2.13 -12.56
C TYR A 288 -9.51 -0.94 -13.06
N ILE A 289 -8.71 -1.16 -14.09
CA ILE A 289 -7.83 -0.15 -14.69
C ILE A 289 -8.56 0.39 -15.92
N HIS A 290 -8.88 1.68 -15.88
CA HIS A 290 -9.66 2.34 -16.92
C HIS A 290 -8.77 2.95 -18.01
N HIS A 291 -7.52 3.29 -17.65
CA HIS A 291 -6.52 3.82 -18.55
C HIS A 291 -5.20 3.05 -18.40
N ASP A 292 -4.69 2.49 -19.51
CA ASP A 292 -3.45 1.69 -19.51
C ASP A 292 -2.16 2.54 -19.52
N LYS A 293 -2.29 3.83 -19.86
CA LYS A 293 -1.20 4.81 -19.93
C LYS A 293 -1.47 5.97 -18.99
N PHE A 294 -0.60 6.11 -18.00
CA PHE A 294 -0.58 7.23 -17.06
C PHE A 294 0.80 7.32 -16.42
N ASN A 295 1.13 8.48 -15.87
CA ASN A 295 2.41 8.71 -15.20
C ASN A 295 2.26 8.59 -13.68
N ALA A 296 2.61 7.43 -13.12
CA ALA A 296 2.68 7.23 -11.66
C ALA A 296 3.88 7.90 -10.97
N GLU A 297 4.77 8.59 -11.69
CA GLU A 297 5.76 9.50 -11.10
C GLU A 297 5.19 10.89 -10.79
N ASP A 298 4.09 11.27 -11.45
CA ASP A 298 3.31 12.45 -11.09
C ASP A 298 2.29 12.11 -10.00
N TRP A 299 1.77 13.15 -9.36
CA TRP A 299 0.78 13.02 -8.30
C TRP A 299 -0.53 12.43 -8.82
N MET A 300 -1.01 11.41 -8.12
CA MET A 300 -2.34 10.84 -8.28
C MET A 300 -3.09 10.98 -6.96
N LEU A 301 -4.37 11.31 -7.01
CA LEU A 301 -5.21 11.32 -5.81
C LEU A 301 -5.84 9.95 -5.63
N TYR A 302 -5.55 9.30 -4.50
CA TYR A 302 -6.26 8.09 -4.09
C TYR A 302 -7.37 8.46 -3.10
N GLU A 303 -8.60 8.41 -3.60
CA GLU A 303 -9.82 8.53 -2.83
C GLU A 303 -10.20 7.14 -2.30
N THR A 304 -10.39 6.99 -0.98
CA THR A 304 -10.85 5.72 -0.38
C THR A 304 -11.99 5.95 0.60
N TYR A 305 -12.94 5.02 0.66
CA TYR A 305 -14.08 5.08 1.57
C TYR A 305 -14.65 3.69 1.86
N SER A 306 -15.49 3.60 2.90
CA SER A 306 -16.20 2.38 3.25
C SER A 306 -17.71 2.56 3.18
N THR A 307 -18.39 1.55 2.66
CA THR A 307 -19.86 1.55 2.52
C THR A 307 -20.56 0.73 3.60
N ILE A 308 -19.88 -0.27 4.18
CA ILE A 308 -20.44 -1.10 5.24
C ILE A 308 -19.35 -1.75 6.08
N ALA A 309 -19.60 -1.81 7.39
CA ALA A 309 -18.85 -2.57 8.36
C ALA A 309 -19.83 -3.43 9.17
N ASN A 310 -19.75 -4.75 9.02
CA ASN A 310 -20.62 -5.69 9.73
C ASN A 310 -19.96 -7.08 9.83
N ASN A 311 -20.30 -7.84 10.86
CA ASN A 311 -19.84 -9.22 11.05
C ASN A 311 -18.30 -9.36 10.99
N SER A 312 -17.60 -8.46 11.68
CA SER A 312 -16.12 -8.36 11.70
C SER A 312 -15.49 -8.18 10.32
N ARG A 313 -16.24 -7.67 9.35
CA ARG A 313 -15.73 -7.35 8.01
C ARG A 313 -16.05 -5.91 7.65
N VAL A 314 -15.19 -5.32 6.83
CA VAL A 314 -15.37 -3.97 6.30
C VAL A 314 -15.21 -4.01 4.80
N MET A 315 -16.18 -3.43 4.09
CA MET A 315 -16.13 -3.25 2.64
C MET A 315 -15.58 -1.87 2.33
N THR A 316 -14.55 -1.81 1.51
CA THR A 316 -13.81 -0.60 1.16
C THR A 316 -13.70 -0.45 -0.34
N HIS A 317 -13.76 0.80 -0.79
CA HIS A 317 -13.75 1.20 -2.20
C HIS A 317 -12.71 2.29 -2.39
N GLY A 318 -12.10 2.32 -3.57
CA GLY A 318 -11.14 3.36 -3.91
C GLY A 318 -11.20 3.79 -5.37
N LYS A 319 -10.71 5.01 -5.62
CA LYS A 319 -10.61 5.65 -6.93
C LYS A 319 -9.27 6.35 -7.04
N PHE A 320 -8.51 6.00 -8.07
CA PHE A 320 -7.29 6.72 -8.44
C PHE A 320 -7.62 7.75 -9.49
N TRP A 321 -7.32 9.01 -9.18
CA TRP A 321 -7.45 10.12 -10.10
C TRP A 321 -6.07 10.61 -10.50
N SER A 322 -5.85 10.90 -11.77
CA SER A 322 -4.69 11.70 -12.17
C SER A 322 -4.84 13.13 -11.65
N ARG A 323 -3.74 13.88 -11.62
CA ARG A 323 -3.73 15.28 -11.20
C ARG A 323 -4.70 16.16 -11.99
N ASP A 324 -4.86 15.89 -13.29
CA ASP A 324 -5.76 16.60 -14.20
C ASP A 324 -7.21 16.09 -14.15
N GLY A 325 -7.52 15.14 -13.27
CA GLY A 325 -8.89 14.72 -12.96
C GLY A 325 -9.42 13.54 -13.77
N VAL A 326 -8.56 12.80 -14.47
CA VAL A 326 -8.92 11.54 -15.15
C VAL A 326 -9.04 10.41 -14.15
N LEU A 327 -10.12 9.63 -14.21
CA LEU A 327 -10.30 8.45 -13.34
C LEU A 327 -9.48 7.26 -13.87
N LEU A 328 -8.29 7.05 -13.31
CA LEU A 328 -7.33 6.04 -13.77
C LEU A 328 -7.74 4.60 -13.44
N ALA A 329 -8.20 4.37 -12.20
CA ALA A 329 -8.55 3.04 -11.72
C ALA A 329 -9.57 3.08 -10.59
N SER A 330 -10.28 1.98 -10.38
CA SER A 330 -11.19 1.76 -9.26
C SER A 330 -10.83 0.47 -8.52
N THR A 331 -10.90 0.50 -7.19
CA THR A 331 -10.51 -0.61 -6.32
C THR A 331 -11.64 -1.01 -5.38
N VAL A 332 -11.72 -2.30 -5.07
CA VAL A 332 -12.70 -2.86 -4.14
C VAL A 332 -12.03 -3.93 -3.29
N GLN A 333 -12.25 -3.89 -1.98
CA GLN A 333 -11.64 -4.81 -1.03
C GLN A 333 -12.52 -5.01 0.20
N GLU A 334 -12.68 -6.26 0.61
CA GLU A 334 -13.20 -6.66 1.90
C GLU A 334 -12.02 -7.04 2.82
N CYS A 335 -12.05 -6.52 4.05
CA CYS A 335 -11.08 -6.87 5.09
C CYS A 335 -11.78 -7.50 6.27
N LEU A 336 -11.13 -8.49 6.89
CA LEU A 336 -11.47 -8.97 8.22
C LEU A 336 -10.87 -8.01 9.26
N VAL A 337 -11.72 -7.50 10.15
CA VAL A 337 -11.36 -6.56 11.22
C VAL A 337 -11.98 -7.08 12.52
N ARG A 338 -11.14 -7.51 13.47
CA ARG A 338 -11.58 -8.09 14.75
C ARG A 338 -11.07 -7.27 15.93
N GLU A 339 -11.87 -7.19 16.99
CA GLU A 339 -11.41 -6.74 18.31
C GLU A 339 -10.74 -7.93 19.04
N GLY A 340 -9.82 -7.65 19.96
CA GLY A 340 -9.37 -8.69 20.90
C GLY A 340 -10.53 -9.11 21.79
N ILE A 341 -10.61 -10.39 22.17
CA ILE A 341 -11.60 -10.85 23.16
C ILE A 341 -11.27 -10.13 24.47
N LYS A 342 -12.11 -9.19 24.90
CA LYS A 342 -12.10 -8.73 26.29
C LYS A 342 -12.50 -9.93 27.14
N SER A 343 -11.63 -10.41 28.03
CA SER A 343 -12.05 -11.35 29.05
C SER A 343 -13.25 -10.72 29.77
N LYS A 344 -14.38 -11.41 29.78
CA LYS A 344 -15.51 -11.01 30.61
C LYS A 344 -14.99 -11.03 32.05
N LYS A 345 -14.87 -9.86 32.66
CA LYS A 345 -14.65 -9.74 34.11
C LYS A 345 -15.86 -10.28 34.85
#